data_AF-A0AAN0T319-F1
#
_entry.id   AF-A0AAN0T319-F1
#
_cell.length_a   1.000
_cell.length_b   1.000
_cell.length_c   1.000
_cell.angle_alpha   90.00
_cell.angle_beta   90.00
_cell.angle_gamma   90.00
#
_symmetry.space_group_name_H-M   'P 1'
#
loop_
_entity.id
_entity.type
_entity.pdbx_description
1 polymer ?
#
loop_
_entity_poly.entity_id
_entity_poly.type
_entity_poly.pdbx_seq_one_letter_code
_entity_poly.pdbx_strand_id
1 'polypeptide(L)' 'MILTSNKSYLEWGKVFGDDVLATAILDRLLHPAITFNIKGDSYRLREKKKAGLYPAQLSN' A
#
# COMPACT_ATOMS: atom_id res chain seq x y z
N MET A 1 11.41 -4.56 -13.27
CA MET A 1 10.29 -3.63 -12.99
C MET A 1 10.21 -3.43 -11.50
N ILE A 2 9.91 -2.21 -11.04
CA ILE A 2 9.71 -1.91 -9.61
C ILE A 2 8.29 -1.34 -9.47
N LEU A 3 7.52 -1.92 -8.55
CA LEU A 3 6.15 -1.51 -8.27
C LEU A 3 6.01 -1.15 -6.79
N THR A 4 5.23 -0.12 -6.50
CA THR A 4 4.79 0.20 -5.14
C THR A 4 3.26 0.11 -5.08
N SER A 5 2.74 -0.44 -3.99
CA SER A 5 1.31 -0.57 -3.75
C SER A 5 1.03 -0.28 -2.28
N ASN A 6 -0.03 0.47 -2.01
CA ASN A 6 -0.58 0.64 -0.67
C ASN A 6 -1.71 -0.38 -0.38
N LYS A 7 -1.95 -1.30 -1.32
CA LYS A 7 -2.96 -2.36 -1.25
C LYS A 7 -2.29 -3.73 -1.12
N SER A 8 -2.87 -4.57 -0.28
CA SER A 8 -2.50 -5.98 -0.18
C SER A 8 -2.92 -6.75 -1.44
N TYR A 9 -2.25 -7.86 -1.75
CA TYR A 9 -2.58 -8.67 -2.94
C TYR A 9 -4.04 -9.16 -2.96
N LEU A 10 -4.63 -9.41 -1.79
CA LEU A 10 -6.03 -9.81 -1.66
C LEU A 10 -7.01 -8.71 -2.08
N GLU A 11 -6.62 -7.44 -1.99
CA GLU A 11 -7.45 -6.32 -2.41
C GLU A 11 -7.38 -6.07 -3.92
N TRP A 12 -6.45 -6.72 -4.64
CA TRP A 12 -6.23 -6.45 -6.06
C TRP A 12 -7.39 -6.91 -6.95
N GLY A 13 -8.13 -7.93 -6.53
CA GLY A 13 -9.40 -8.31 -7.16
C GLY A 13 -10.38 -7.14 -7.25
N LYS A 14 -10.51 -6.35 -6.18
CA LYS A 14 -11.33 -5.13 -6.18
C LYS A 14 -10.73 -4.01 -7.03
N VAL A 15 -9.41 -3.92 -7.09
CA VAL A 15 -8.71 -2.90 -7.91
C VAL A 15 -8.95 -3.17 -9.41
N PHE A 16 -8.92 -4.43 -9.82
CA PHE A 16 -9.14 -4.83 -11.21
C PHE A 16 -10.61 -5.14 -11.53
N GLY A 17 -11.47 -5.25 -10.52
CA GLY A 17 -12.87 -5.63 -10.67
C GLY A 17 -13.09 -7.11 -10.99
N ASP A 18 -12.04 -7.92 -10.98
CA ASP A 18 -12.06 -9.35 -11.31
C ASP A 18 -10.92 -10.07 -10.58
N ASP A 19 -11.27 -11.03 -9.72
CA ASP A 19 -10.33 -11.83 -8.93
C ASP A 19 -9.48 -12.77 -9.80
N VAL A 20 -10.03 -13.30 -10.90
CA VAL A 20 -9.33 -14.21 -11.82
C VAL A 20 -8.26 -13.45 -12.58
N LEU A 21 -8.62 -12.28 -13.11
CA LEU A 21 -7.65 -11.41 -13.79
C LEU A 21 -6.56 -10.93 -12.84
N ALA A 22 -6.93 -10.49 -11.64
CA ALA A 22 -5.98 -10.06 -10.62
C ALA A 22 -4.96 -11.17 -10.29
N THR A 23 -5.44 -12.40 -10.13
CA THR A 23 -4.59 -13.56 -9.84
C THR A 23 -3.63 -13.87 -11.00
N ALA A 24 -4.11 -13.84 -12.25
CA ALA A 24 -3.26 -14.08 -13.42
C ALA A 24 -2.16 -13.01 -13.60
N ILE A 25 -2.48 -11.75 -13.27
CA ILE A 25 -1.49 -10.66 -13.26
C ILE A 25 -0.48 -10.88 -12.13
N LEU A 26 -0.96 -11.13 -10.91
CA LEU A 26 -0.11 -11.36 -9.75
C LEU A 26 0.83 -12.55 -9.95
N ASP A 27 0.38 -13.63 -10.58
CA ASP A 27 1.21 -14.78 -10.91
C ASP A 27 2.45 -14.37 -11.74
N ARG A 28 2.25 -13.62 -12.82
CA ARG A 28 3.34 -13.13 -13.67
C ARG A 28 4.23 -12.11 -12.95
N LEU A 29 3.63 -11.23 -12.14
CA LEU A 29 4.34 -10.18 -11.43
C LEU A 29 5.19 -10.72 -10.29
N LEU A 30 4.68 -11.71 -9.55
CA LEU A 30 5.30 -12.22 -8.33
C LEU A 30 6.24 -13.41 -8.58
N HIS A 31 6.12 -14.11 -9.70
CA HIS A 31 6.95 -15.28 -10.01
C HIS A 31 8.47 -15.00 -9.89
N PRO A 32 9.03 -13.89 -10.43
CA PRO A 32 10.43 -13.53 -10.22
C PRO A 32 10.65 -12.37 -9.22
N ALA A 33 9.64 -11.98 -8.43
CA ALA A 33 9.73 -10.76 -7.62
C ALA A 33 10.17 -11.02 -6.18
N ILE A 34 10.80 -9.99 -5.60
CA ILE A 34 11.09 -9.91 -4.18
C ILE A 34 10.11 -8.90 -3.58
N THR A 35 9.33 -9.34 -2.58
CA THR A 35 8.33 -8.49 -1.92
C THR A 35 8.92 -7.81 -0.68
N PHE A 36 8.75 -6.48 -0.59
CA PHE A 36 9.10 -5.71 0.59
C PHE A 36 7.84 -5.16 1.27
N ASN A 37 7.50 -5.70 2.44
CA ASN A 37 6.38 -5.22 3.24
C ASN A 37 6.84 -4.07 4.14
N ILE A 38 6.43 -2.84 3.79
CA ILE A 38 6.80 -1.64 4.53
C ILE A 38 5.75 -1.35 5.61
N LYS A 39 6.20 -1.21 6.85
CA LYS A 39 5.38 -0.82 8.01
C LYS A 39 5.97 0.41 8.68
N GLY A 40 5.13 1.18 9.36
CA GLY A 40 5.53 2.35 10.13
C GLY A 40 4.65 3.56 9.83
N ASP A 41 4.84 4.60 10.62
CA ASP A 41 4.10 5.86 10.46
C ASP A 41 4.44 6.55 9.14
N SER A 42 3.43 7.22 8.57
CA SER A 42 3.63 8.04 7.38
C SER A 42 4.69 9.11 7.63
N TYR A 43 5.71 9.15 6.78
CA TYR A 43 6.76 10.15 6.85
C TYR A 43 6.20 11.58 6.82
N ARG A 44 5.21 11.83 5.95
CA ARG A 44 4.51 13.13 5.84
C ARG A 44 3.83 13.51 7.14
N LEU A 45 3.24 12.52 7.80
CA LEU A 45 2.60 12.64 9.11
C LEU A 45 3.69 13.01 10.14
N ARG A 46 4.82 12.32 10.16
CA ARG A 46 5.92 12.68 11.08
C ARG A 46 6.43 14.12 10.89
N GLU A 47 6.62 14.58 9.65
CA GLU A 47 7.11 15.94 9.40
C GLU A 47 6.08 17.01 9.77
N LYS A 48 4.80 16.80 9.49
CA LYS A 48 3.73 17.68 9.96
C LYS A 48 3.67 17.77 11.50
N LYS A 49 3.95 16.66 12.23
CA LYS A 49 4.06 16.65 13.71
C LYS A 49 5.21 17.54 14.16
N LYS A 50 6.39 17.39 13.54
CA LYS A 50 7.57 18.21 13.85
C LYS A 50 7.36 19.70 13.57
N ALA A 51 6.63 20.02 12.50
CA ALA A 51 6.29 21.39 12.14
C ALA A 51 5.20 22.02 13.04
N GLY A 52 4.68 21.29 14.04
CA GLY A 52 3.59 21.77 14.91
C GLY A 52 2.23 21.87 14.21
N LEU A 53 2.09 21.28 13.01
CA LEU A 53 0.90 21.39 12.16
C LEU A 53 -0.10 20.25 12.39
N TYR A 54 -0.02 19.55 13.53
CA TYR A 54 -1.01 18.53 13.87
C TYR A 54 -2.12 19.10 14.73
N PRO A 55 -3.38 19.07 14.24
CA PRO A 55 -4.49 19.21 15.15
C PRO A 55 -4.47 17.99 16.10
N ALA A 56 -4.51 18.28 17.40
CA ALA A 56 -4.77 17.26 18.41
C ALA A 56 -6.06 16.51 18.03
N GLN A 57 -5.93 15.19 17.83
CA GLN A 57 -7.02 14.22 17.84
C GLN A 57 -8.27 14.55 16.99
N LEU A 58 -8.37 13.94 15.80
CA LEU A 58 -9.69 13.51 15.35
C LEU A 58 -10.08 12.31 16.22
N SER A 59 -10.67 12.60 17.38
CA SER A 59 -11.40 11.62 18.18
C SER A 59 -12.64 11.19 17.40
N ASN A 60 -12.73 9.89 17.11
CA ASN A 60 -13.97 9.14 16.96
C ASN A 60 -13.76 7.79 17.63
#